data_AF-A0A7Y2YCK1-F1
#
_entry.id   AF-A0A7Y2YCK1-F1
#
_cell.length_a   1.000
_cell.length_b   1.000
_cell.length_c   1.000
_cell.angle_alpha   90.00
_cell.angle_beta   90.00
_cell.angle_gamma   90.00
#
_symmetry.space_group_name_H-M   'P 1'
#
loop_
_entity.id
_entity.type
_entity.pdbx_description
1 polymer ?
#
loop_
_entity_poly.entity_id
_entity_poly.type
_entity_poly.pdbx_seq_one_letter_code
_entity_poly.pdbx_strand_id
1 'polypeptide(L)'
;MVSNLVHWAARRLAVWSALVLFFCTPVIAQEIDLRLTQVDDSRLIVDIANAGDGSNRLFLVEQAGRIFILDNGVRRDTPFLNIQNIVQNTADEQGLLSVAFAPDYETSGLFYTWYTAIGGGMVVARFQVSDDPNLADANSREIVLSVAQPQSNHNGGRLQFGPDGMLYLGIGDGGGSFDPLGAGQDGSTLLGKLIRIDVDPSHGSYAVPPDNPFVGNASVLDEIWALGLRNPWRIAFDSETGDLYMADVGQNQLEEVNFQPASSSGGENYGWVIMEGTNCVGGGNCNTSGLTLPVSEYGHGQGCSVTGGEVYRGTAYPNLVGMYFYADYCSGRIWGLTREGGEWSADELLDSSHLVPTFGRGEDGSVYLASQAGGIYLLSDGDVKPESGFGINAGLSDAWFNPLTNGQGFFVNVWEDTGVLFLGWFTYEVERPTEDVIAILGEAGHRWITAQGPFAGDTATLDVYLSSGGVFDSPAPVVGPPEKIGTMTVVWTDCDTGVVHYELTNPVLSGSVPITRIVKDNVLLCEALQ
;
A
#
# COMPACT_ATOMS: atom_id res chain seq x y z
N MET A 1 46.21 -12.32 -74.65
CA MET A 1 45.16 -12.15 -75.66
C MET A 1 43.83 -12.53 -75.04
N VAL A 2 42.93 -11.54 -74.94
CA VAL A 2 41.46 -11.61 -75.03
C VAL A 2 40.63 -12.39 -73.97
N SER A 3 39.66 -11.65 -73.42
CA SER A 3 38.35 -11.96 -72.79
C SER A 3 38.26 -12.87 -71.55
N ASN A 4 37.89 -12.37 -70.37
CA ASN A 4 36.58 -11.89 -69.88
C ASN A 4 35.47 -12.96 -69.68
N LEU A 5 35.00 -13.00 -68.43
CA LEU A 5 33.59 -13.08 -67.97
C LEU A 5 32.97 -14.45 -67.56
N VAL A 6 32.60 -14.50 -66.27
CA VAL A 6 31.35 -15.01 -65.64
C VAL A 6 31.47 -16.15 -64.59
N HIS A 7 31.43 -15.72 -63.31
CA HIS A 7 30.70 -16.21 -62.10
C HIS A 7 30.85 -17.67 -61.62
N TRP A 8 31.53 -17.87 -60.46
CA TRP A 8 31.00 -18.15 -59.09
C TRP A 8 30.56 -19.61 -58.90
N ALA A 9 30.98 -20.40 -57.90
CA ALA A 9 31.34 -20.13 -56.51
C ALA A 9 32.22 -21.25 -55.91
N ALA A 10 33.14 -20.89 -54.99
CA ALA A 10 33.57 -21.67 -53.81
C ALA A 10 34.83 -21.02 -53.22
N ARG A 11 34.66 -20.00 -52.38
CA ARG A 11 35.73 -19.41 -51.58
C ARG A 11 35.67 -19.95 -50.14
N ARG A 12 36.70 -20.73 -49.80
CA ARG A 12 37.49 -20.72 -48.56
C ARG A 12 36.86 -19.96 -47.37
N LEU A 13 36.36 -20.70 -46.37
CA LEU A 13 36.22 -20.20 -45.00
C LEU A 13 37.58 -20.35 -44.30
N ALA A 14 38.19 -19.22 -43.96
CA ALA A 14 39.28 -19.13 -43.02
C ALA A 14 38.68 -18.94 -41.62
N VAL A 15 39.15 -19.77 -40.69
CA VAL A 15 38.79 -19.82 -39.28
C VAL A 15 39.18 -18.50 -38.59
N TRP A 16 38.19 -17.80 -38.04
CA TRP A 16 38.38 -16.80 -36.98
C TRP A 16 37.63 -17.29 -35.75
N SER A 17 38.35 -17.87 -34.81
CA SER A 17 37.83 -18.19 -33.48
C SER A 17 37.85 -16.91 -32.64
N ALA A 18 36.74 -16.19 -32.61
CA ALA A 18 36.52 -15.15 -31.62
C ALA A 18 36.08 -15.83 -30.31
N LEU A 19 36.98 -15.83 -29.32
CA LEU A 19 36.66 -16.21 -27.95
C LEU A 19 35.74 -15.13 -27.36
N VAL A 20 34.43 -15.36 -27.36
CA VAL A 20 33.49 -14.55 -26.58
C VAL A 20 33.59 -15.04 -25.15
N LEU A 21 34.43 -14.38 -24.36
CA LEU A 21 34.41 -14.51 -22.90
C LEU A 21 33.11 -13.86 -22.41
N PHE A 22 32.07 -14.68 -22.18
CA PHE A 22 30.96 -14.27 -21.34
C PHE A 22 31.55 -14.01 -19.94
N PHE A 23 31.73 -12.73 -19.60
CA PHE A 23 31.84 -12.32 -18.22
C PHE A 23 30.48 -12.61 -17.58
N CYS A 24 30.33 -13.80 -17.01
CA CYS A 24 29.28 -14.10 -16.06
C CYS A 24 29.67 -13.35 -14.78
N THR A 25 29.29 -12.07 -14.70
CA THR A 25 29.29 -11.36 -13.42
C THR A 25 28.32 -12.12 -12.54
N PRO A 26 28.73 -12.61 -11.36
CA PRO A 26 27.77 -13.14 -10.41
C PRO A 26 26.78 -12.01 -10.13
N VAL A 27 25.51 -12.23 -10.45
CA VAL A 27 24.43 -11.43 -9.89
C VAL A 27 24.44 -11.80 -8.42
N ILE A 28 25.06 -10.96 -7.60
CA ILE A 28 24.83 -11.02 -6.17
C ILE A 28 23.40 -10.54 -6.01
N ALA A 29 22.48 -11.47 -5.73
CA ALA A 29 21.16 -11.09 -5.24
C ALA A 29 21.39 -10.23 -4.00
N GLN A 30 20.87 -9.00 -4.03
CA GLN A 30 20.93 -8.12 -2.87
C GLN A 30 20.13 -8.77 -1.74
N GLU A 31 20.76 -8.90 -0.57
CA GLU A 31 20.07 -9.37 0.63
C GLU A 31 19.06 -8.31 1.06
N ILE A 32 17.80 -8.72 1.31
CA ILE A 32 16.74 -7.82 1.77
C ILE A 32 17.05 -7.40 3.20
N ASP A 33 17.20 -6.10 3.45
CA ASP A 33 17.33 -5.51 4.79
C ASP A 33 15.94 -5.05 5.26
N LEU A 34 15.11 -6.00 5.68
CA LEU A 34 13.73 -5.71 6.07
C LEU A 34 13.69 -4.86 7.35
N ARG A 35 13.16 -3.64 7.24
CA ARG A 35 13.01 -2.71 8.37
C ARG A 35 11.57 -2.29 8.58
N LEU A 36 11.24 -2.05 9.84
CA LEU A 36 9.95 -1.53 10.29
C LEU A 36 10.12 -0.13 10.84
N THR A 37 9.48 0.86 10.21
CA THR A 37 9.50 2.25 10.68
C THR A 37 8.14 2.62 11.23
N GLN A 38 8.09 2.97 12.51
CA GLN A 38 6.83 3.37 13.15
C GLN A 38 6.32 4.69 12.56
N VAL A 39 5.09 4.70 12.06
CA VAL A 39 4.41 5.88 11.48
C VAL A 39 3.27 6.41 12.35
N ASP A 40 2.75 5.61 13.27
CA ASP A 40 1.69 5.99 14.21
C ASP A 40 1.78 5.13 15.48
N ASP A 41 1.16 5.57 16.59
CA ASP A 41 1.21 4.88 17.89
C ASP A 41 -0.10 4.18 18.30
N SER A 42 -1.04 4.04 17.37
CA SER A 42 -2.31 3.31 17.57
C SER A 42 -2.09 1.89 18.06
N ARG A 43 -3.03 1.41 18.87
CA ARG A 43 -2.98 0.09 19.50
C ARG A 43 -4.27 -0.65 19.24
N LEU A 44 -4.22 -1.97 19.41
CA LEU A 44 -5.39 -2.85 19.20
C LEU A 44 -5.99 -2.69 17.79
N ILE A 45 -5.14 -2.30 16.83
CA ILE A 45 -5.49 -2.26 15.42
C ILE A 45 -5.43 -3.67 14.90
N VAL A 46 -6.54 -4.11 14.31
CA VAL A 46 -6.71 -5.45 13.77
C VAL A 46 -6.86 -5.43 12.26
N ASP A 47 -7.14 -4.32 11.60
CA ASP A 47 -7.08 -4.24 10.12
C ASP A 47 -6.61 -2.86 9.67
N ILE A 48 -5.96 -2.81 8.51
CA ILE A 48 -5.50 -1.58 7.87
C ILE A 48 -5.93 -1.66 6.40
N ALA A 49 -6.78 -0.72 5.98
CA ALA A 49 -7.28 -0.65 4.62
C ALA A 49 -7.04 0.72 4.01
N ASN A 50 -7.04 0.79 2.68
CA ASN A 50 -7.19 2.03 1.93
C ASN A 50 -8.56 2.05 1.24
N ALA A 51 -9.02 3.23 0.82
CA ALA A 51 -10.33 3.41 0.19
C ALA A 51 -10.30 3.29 -1.35
N GLY A 52 -9.13 3.30 -1.98
CA GLY A 52 -8.98 3.29 -3.43
C GLY A 52 -9.54 4.56 -4.09
N ASP A 53 -9.57 5.68 -3.37
CA ASP A 53 -10.16 6.95 -3.80
C ASP A 53 -9.12 8.01 -4.16
N GLY A 54 -7.84 7.63 -4.21
CA GLY A 54 -6.72 8.51 -4.56
C GLY A 54 -6.30 9.45 -3.43
N SER A 55 -6.88 9.30 -2.23
CA SER A 55 -6.56 10.14 -1.08
C SER A 55 -5.33 9.67 -0.29
N ASN A 56 -4.82 8.47 -0.54
CA ASN A 56 -3.78 7.79 0.24
C ASN A 56 -4.09 7.62 1.74
N ARG A 57 -5.36 7.80 2.16
CA ARG A 57 -5.76 7.62 3.56
C ARG A 57 -5.72 6.15 3.92
N LEU A 58 -5.17 5.87 5.11
CA LEU A 58 -5.28 4.56 5.75
C LEU A 58 -6.39 4.56 6.80
N PHE A 59 -7.19 3.52 6.79
CA PHE A 59 -8.28 3.27 7.73
C PHE A 59 -7.86 2.19 8.71
N LEU A 60 -7.60 2.61 9.95
CA LEU A 60 -7.12 1.78 11.04
C LEU A 60 -8.33 1.22 11.80
N VAL A 61 -8.58 -0.07 11.67
CA VAL A 61 -9.68 -0.77 12.35
C VAL A 61 -9.24 -1.19 13.73
N GLU A 62 -9.84 -0.59 14.75
CA GLU A 62 -9.61 -0.95 16.14
C GLU A 62 -10.65 -1.97 16.62
N GLN A 63 -10.16 -3.05 17.25
CA GLN A 63 -10.97 -4.20 17.67
C GLN A 63 -12.22 -3.82 18.48
N ALA A 64 -12.15 -2.73 19.24
CA ALA A 64 -13.23 -2.27 20.10
C ALA A 64 -14.46 -1.72 19.35
N GLY A 65 -14.43 -1.60 18.01
CA GLY A 65 -15.56 -1.13 17.20
C GLY A 65 -15.40 0.29 16.67
N ARG A 66 -14.16 0.73 16.42
CA ARG A 66 -13.86 2.05 15.86
C ARG A 66 -12.96 1.93 14.63
N ILE A 67 -13.11 2.84 13.70
CA ILE A 67 -12.21 2.99 12.55
C ILE A 67 -11.63 4.41 12.62
N PHE A 68 -10.31 4.54 12.64
CA PHE A 68 -9.62 5.83 12.60
C PHE A 68 -8.98 6.06 11.23
N ILE A 69 -8.76 7.32 10.88
CA ILE A 69 -8.01 7.67 9.67
C ILE A 69 -6.60 8.09 10.06
N LEU A 70 -5.62 7.51 9.39
CA LEU A 70 -4.24 7.98 9.32
C LEU A 70 -4.05 8.61 7.94
N ASP A 71 -3.75 9.90 7.92
CA ASP A 71 -3.65 10.73 6.72
C ASP A 71 -2.28 11.41 6.72
N ASN A 72 -1.43 11.08 5.74
CA ASN A 72 -0.05 11.57 5.64
C ASN A 72 0.73 11.43 6.97
N GLY A 73 0.65 10.25 7.60
CA GLY A 73 1.30 9.95 8.88
C GLY A 73 0.66 10.65 10.10
N VAL A 74 -0.44 11.38 9.94
CA VAL A 74 -1.15 12.04 11.04
C VAL A 74 -2.49 11.36 11.27
N ARG A 75 -2.65 10.74 12.44
CA ARG A 75 -3.91 10.17 12.86
C ARG A 75 -4.90 11.26 13.26
N ARG A 76 -6.14 11.11 12.82
CA ARG A 76 -7.24 11.99 13.22
C ARG A 76 -7.86 11.55 14.55
N ASP A 77 -8.19 12.53 15.39
CA ASP A 77 -8.80 12.30 16.71
C ASP A 77 -10.22 11.72 16.62
N THR A 78 -11.00 12.19 15.65
CA THR A 78 -12.36 11.71 15.40
C THR A 78 -12.30 10.41 14.59
N PRO A 79 -12.94 9.31 15.05
CA PRO A 79 -13.02 8.10 14.26
C PRO A 79 -13.90 8.31 13.03
N PHE A 80 -13.51 7.72 11.90
CA PHE A 80 -14.33 7.60 10.69
C PHE A 80 -15.65 6.89 10.99
N LEU A 81 -15.60 5.78 11.74
CA LEU A 81 -16.79 5.04 12.16
C LEU A 81 -16.66 4.67 13.64
N ASN A 82 -17.76 4.78 14.39
CA ASN A 82 -17.87 4.28 15.75
C ASN A 82 -19.17 3.48 15.92
N ILE A 83 -19.02 2.16 16.14
CA ILE A 83 -20.11 1.20 16.33
C ILE A 83 -19.89 0.33 17.58
N GLN A 84 -19.15 0.82 18.56
CA GLN A 84 -18.81 0.06 19.77
C GLN A 84 -20.05 -0.44 20.54
N ASN A 85 -21.19 0.23 20.37
CA ASN A 85 -22.46 -0.12 21.01
C ASN A 85 -23.13 -1.39 20.45
N ILE A 86 -22.65 -1.93 19.32
CA ILE A 86 -23.19 -3.16 18.70
C ILE A 86 -22.13 -4.25 18.53
N VAL A 87 -20.88 -3.98 18.90
CA VAL A 87 -19.74 -4.89 18.77
C VAL A 87 -19.49 -5.62 20.08
N GLN A 88 -19.37 -6.95 20.02
CA GLN A 88 -18.88 -7.80 21.11
C GLN A 88 -17.36 -7.95 20.94
N ASN A 89 -16.58 -7.66 21.98
CA ASN A 89 -15.12 -7.78 21.96
C ASN A 89 -14.58 -8.34 23.30
N THR A 90 -15.31 -9.27 23.90
CA THR A 90 -15.00 -9.83 25.23
C THR A 90 -14.01 -11.00 25.21
N ALA A 91 -13.67 -11.49 24.03
CA ALA A 91 -12.72 -12.56 23.79
C ALA A 91 -11.73 -12.16 22.69
N ASP A 92 -10.61 -12.87 22.61
CA ASP A 92 -9.43 -12.43 21.86
C ASP A 92 -9.68 -12.25 20.35
N GLU A 93 -10.53 -13.08 19.74
CA GLU A 93 -10.85 -13.02 18.30
C GLU A 93 -12.16 -12.26 18.00
N GLN A 94 -12.83 -11.75 19.02
CA GLN A 94 -14.07 -10.99 18.85
C GLN A 94 -13.78 -9.51 18.66
N GLY A 95 -14.63 -8.82 17.90
CA GLY A 95 -14.56 -7.37 17.76
C GLY A 95 -15.05 -6.89 16.41
N LEU A 96 -14.70 -5.65 16.06
CA LEU A 96 -14.67 -5.20 14.67
C LEU A 96 -13.35 -5.65 14.06
N LEU A 97 -13.43 -6.51 13.05
CA LEU A 97 -12.28 -7.26 12.55
C LEU A 97 -11.77 -6.76 11.21
N SER A 98 -12.62 -6.16 10.37
CA SER A 98 -12.20 -5.69 9.04
C SER A 98 -13.11 -4.62 8.46
N VAL A 99 -12.54 -3.83 7.55
CA VAL A 99 -13.26 -2.92 6.64
C VAL A 99 -12.82 -3.16 5.20
N ALA A 100 -13.77 -3.15 4.28
CA ALA A 100 -13.52 -3.19 2.83
C ALA A 100 -14.33 -2.09 2.14
N PHE A 101 -13.68 -1.28 1.32
CA PHE A 101 -14.33 -0.24 0.54
C PHE A 101 -14.81 -0.80 -0.79
N ALA A 102 -16.00 -0.39 -1.24
CA ALA A 102 -16.52 -0.82 -2.54
C ALA A 102 -15.56 -0.40 -3.66
N PRO A 103 -15.43 -1.18 -4.76
CA PRO A 103 -14.58 -0.79 -5.89
C PRO A 103 -14.95 0.56 -6.51
N ASP A 104 -16.20 1.01 -6.34
CA ASP A 104 -16.71 2.30 -6.80
C ASP A 104 -16.85 3.34 -5.67
N TYR A 105 -16.18 3.15 -4.52
CA TYR A 105 -16.33 3.95 -3.29
C TYR A 105 -16.22 5.46 -3.50
N GLU A 106 -15.36 5.94 -4.40
CA GLU A 106 -15.25 7.37 -4.73
C GLU A 106 -16.61 7.97 -5.14
N THR A 107 -17.45 7.15 -5.81
CA THR A 107 -18.76 7.57 -6.30
C THR A 107 -19.92 7.05 -5.46
N SER A 108 -19.86 5.81 -4.98
CA SER A 108 -20.92 5.19 -4.20
C SER A 108 -20.84 5.57 -2.73
N GLY A 109 -19.64 5.82 -2.20
CA GLY A 109 -19.36 6.03 -0.78
C GLY A 109 -19.66 4.82 0.10
N LEU A 110 -19.83 3.63 -0.50
CA LEU A 110 -20.19 2.40 0.19
C LEU A 110 -18.98 1.63 0.71
N PHE A 111 -19.08 1.16 1.93
CA PHE A 111 -18.06 0.30 2.53
C PHE A 111 -18.70 -0.74 3.43
N TYR A 112 -17.95 -1.80 3.73
CA TYR A 112 -18.43 -3.01 4.39
C TYR A 112 -17.55 -3.30 5.60
N THR A 113 -18.17 -3.76 6.67
CA THR A 113 -17.47 -4.11 7.92
C THR A 113 -17.81 -5.53 8.34
N TRP A 114 -16.84 -6.21 8.96
CA TRP A 114 -17.04 -7.48 9.65
C TRP A 114 -16.90 -7.27 11.14
N TYR A 115 -17.92 -7.60 11.93
CA TYR A 115 -17.79 -7.63 13.39
C TYR A 115 -18.54 -8.79 14.06
N THR A 116 -18.10 -9.16 15.25
CA THR A 116 -18.87 -9.99 16.17
C THR A 116 -19.97 -9.14 16.81
N ALA A 117 -21.24 -9.52 16.66
CA ALA A 117 -22.35 -8.75 17.20
C ALA A 117 -22.58 -9.03 18.69
N ILE A 118 -23.05 -8.03 19.44
CA ILE A 118 -23.58 -8.26 20.80
C ILE A 118 -24.74 -9.26 20.71
N GLY A 119 -24.66 -10.32 21.52
CA GLY A 119 -25.58 -11.46 21.44
C GLY A 119 -25.03 -12.66 20.65
N GLY A 120 -23.84 -12.51 20.04
CA GLY A 120 -23.12 -13.56 19.34
C GLY A 120 -23.33 -13.55 17.82
N GLY A 121 -22.51 -14.35 17.13
CA GLY A 121 -22.49 -14.40 15.67
C GLY A 121 -21.63 -13.31 15.04
N MET A 122 -21.22 -13.58 13.80
CA MET A 122 -20.54 -12.60 12.96
C MET A 122 -21.55 -11.88 12.08
N VAL A 123 -21.31 -10.61 11.78
CA VAL A 123 -22.12 -9.81 10.89
C VAL A 123 -21.23 -9.08 9.89
N VAL A 124 -21.56 -9.23 8.61
CA VAL A 124 -21.13 -8.31 7.55
C VAL A 124 -22.21 -7.25 7.41
N ALA A 125 -21.83 -5.98 7.51
CA ALA A 125 -22.75 -4.86 7.32
C ALA A 125 -22.19 -3.83 6.34
N ARG A 126 -23.09 -3.32 5.50
CA ARG A 126 -22.87 -2.19 4.58
C ARG A 126 -23.14 -0.89 5.32
N PHE A 127 -22.31 0.12 5.05
CA PHE A 127 -22.40 1.48 5.55
C PHE A 127 -22.10 2.47 4.41
N GLN A 128 -22.45 3.72 4.64
CA GLN A 128 -22.30 4.84 3.71
C GLN A 128 -21.48 5.96 4.36
N VAL A 129 -20.54 6.54 3.62
CA VAL A 129 -19.85 7.77 4.03
C VAL A 129 -20.85 8.94 4.12
N SER A 130 -20.66 9.85 5.07
CA SER A 130 -21.48 11.06 5.17
C SER A 130 -21.04 12.11 4.13
N ASP A 131 -21.66 13.30 4.16
CA ASP A 131 -21.21 14.44 3.35
C ASP A 131 -19.78 14.90 3.71
N ASP A 132 -19.26 14.55 4.90
CA ASP A 132 -17.85 14.67 5.23
C ASP A 132 -17.12 13.37 4.84
N PRO A 133 -16.17 13.41 3.89
CA PRO A 133 -15.46 12.21 3.41
C PRO A 133 -14.66 11.51 4.51
N ASN A 134 -14.43 12.18 5.65
CA ASN A 134 -13.69 11.65 6.80
C ASN A 134 -14.59 11.12 7.92
N LEU A 135 -15.91 11.04 7.69
CA LEU A 135 -16.88 10.57 8.66
C LEU A 135 -17.95 9.70 7.97
N ALA A 136 -18.18 8.50 8.50
CA ALA A 136 -19.26 7.63 8.07
C ALA A 136 -20.57 7.92 8.82
N ASP A 137 -21.72 7.69 8.16
CA ASP A 137 -23.01 7.68 8.85
C ASP A 137 -23.23 6.32 9.51
N ALA A 138 -23.03 6.24 10.82
CA ALA A 138 -23.28 5.01 11.58
C ALA A 138 -24.75 4.54 11.53
N ASN A 139 -25.70 5.40 11.17
CA ASN A 139 -27.12 5.05 11.03
C ASN A 139 -27.47 4.45 9.67
N SER A 140 -26.57 4.53 8.68
CA SER A 140 -26.73 3.93 7.35
C SER A 140 -26.58 2.41 7.34
N ARG A 141 -26.32 1.80 8.50
CA ARG A 141 -26.04 0.37 8.66
C ARG A 141 -27.12 -0.52 8.06
N GLU A 142 -26.73 -1.38 7.13
CA GLU A 142 -27.54 -2.46 6.58
C GLU A 142 -26.85 -3.81 6.73
N ILE A 143 -27.57 -4.84 7.20
CA ILE A 143 -26.99 -6.19 7.35
C ILE A 143 -26.96 -6.87 5.98
N VAL A 144 -25.76 -7.30 5.58
CA VAL A 144 -25.50 -8.06 4.35
C VAL A 144 -25.58 -9.55 4.64
N LEU A 145 -24.80 -10.03 5.60
CA LEU A 145 -24.72 -11.44 5.98
C LEU A 145 -24.58 -11.58 7.49
N SER A 146 -25.20 -12.61 8.06
CA SER A 146 -25.05 -12.97 9.47
C SER A 146 -24.88 -14.48 9.59
N VAL A 147 -23.85 -14.90 10.31
CA VAL A 147 -23.53 -16.32 10.53
C VAL A 147 -23.36 -16.55 12.02
N ALA A 148 -24.03 -17.58 12.54
CA ALA A 148 -23.89 -17.97 13.94
C ALA A 148 -22.47 -18.46 14.21
N GLN A 149 -21.88 -17.98 15.31
CA GLN A 149 -20.55 -18.37 15.77
C GLN A 149 -20.70 -19.12 17.10
N PRO A 150 -20.54 -20.45 17.11
CA PRO A 150 -20.85 -21.26 18.29
C PRO A 150 -19.81 -21.14 19.41
N GLN A 151 -18.60 -20.70 19.10
CA GLN A 151 -17.53 -20.40 20.06
C GLN A 151 -17.05 -18.95 19.94
N SER A 152 -16.24 -18.52 20.90
CA SER A 152 -15.64 -17.18 20.93
C SER A 152 -14.31 -17.08 20.15
N ASN A 153 -13.94 -18.13 19.44
CA ASN A 153 -12.73 -18.22 18.64
C ASN A 153 -13.04 -18.84 17.26
N HIS A 154 -12.06 -18.80 16.38
CA HIS A 154 -12.13 -19.06 14.94
C HIS A 154 -13.15 -18.16 14.23
N ASN A 155 -13.08 -16.87 14.54
CA ASN A 155 -14.03 -15.90 14.00
C ASN A 155 -13.68 -15.42 12.58
N GLY A 156 -12.59 -15.92 11.97
CA GLY A 156 -12.05 -15.37 10.73
C GLY A 156 -11.54 -13.95 10.93
N GLY A 157 -11.41 -13.16 9.87
CA GLY A 157 -11.09 -11.76 10.15
C GLY A 157 -10.93 -10.77 9.02
N ARG A 158 -11.01 -11.15 7.73
CA ARG A 158 -10.84 -10.17 6.64
C ARG A 158 -11.96 -10.20 5.61
N LEU A 159 -12.42 -8.99 5.27
CA LEU A 159 -13.21 -8.70 4.08
C LEU A 159 -12.28 -8.14 3.01
N GLN A 160 -12.44 -8.60 1.77
CA GLN A 160 -11.72 -8.00 0.66
C GLN A 160 -12.48 -8.16 -0.65
N PHE A 161 -12.53 -7.09 -1.44
CA PHE A 161 -13.02 -7.21 -2.81
C PHE A 161 -11.95 -7.88 -3.67
N GLY A 162 -12.37 -8.90 -4.42
CA GLY A 162 -11.54 -9.54 -5.44
C GLY A 162 -11.44 -8.68 -6.70
N PRO A 163 -10.53 -9.03 -7.63
CA PRO A 163 -10.38 -8.34 -8.92
C PRO A 163 -11.63 -8.46 -9.81
N ASP A 164 -12.54 -9.37 -9.48
CA ASP A 164 -13.84 -9.57 -10.13
C ASP A 164 -14.96 -8.67 -9.57
N GLY A 165 -14.67 -7.83 -8.56
CA GLY A 165 -15.63 -6.96 -7.92
C GLY A 165 -16.53 -7.64 -6.89
N MET A 166 -16.31 -8.92 -6.58
CA MET A 166 -17.07 -9.64 -5.56
C MET A 166 -16.44 -9.50 -4.18
N LEU A 167 -17.24 -9.59 -3.13
CA LEU A 167 -16.76 -9.55 -1.75
C LEU A 167 -16.39 -10.97 -1.29
N TYR A 168 -15.14 -11.13 -0.87
CA TYR A 168 -14.60 -12.37 -0.31
C TYR A 168 -14.45 -12.26 1.20
N LEU A 169 -14.72 -13.37 1.89
CA LEU A 169 -14.60 -13.47 3.34
C LEU A 169 -14.23 -14.89 3.80
N GLY A 170 -13.18 -15.01 4.60
CA GLY A 170 -12.73 -16.27 5.19
C GLY A 170 -13.36 -16.50 6.56
N ILE A 171 -14.27 -17.46 6.69
CA ILE A 171 -14.98 -17.78 7.92
C ILE A 171 -14.37 -19.04 8.55
N GLY A 172 -13.95 -18.95 9.81
CA GLY A 172 -13.46 -20.12 10.55
C GLY A 172 -14.51 -21.20 10.81
N ASP A 173 -14.07 -22.37 11.23
CA ASP A 173 -14.87 -23.59 11.42
C ASP A 173 -15.87 -23.52 12.59
N GLY A 174 -15.91 -22.39 13.31
CA GLY A 174 -16.77 -22.16 14.47
C GLY A 174 -16.14 -22.51 15.80
N GLY A 175 -14.86 -22.90 15.82
CA GLY A 175 -14.04 -22.96 17.03
C GLY A 175 -13.99 -24.32 17.71
N GLY A 176 -13.21 -24.38 18.79
CA GLY A 176 -12.88 -25.62 19.49
C GLY A 176 -11.71 -26.39 18.87
N SER A 177 -11.34 -27.51 19.50
CA SER A 177 -10.21 -28.33 19.05
C SER A 177 -10.66 -29.39 18.05
N PHE A 178 -9.93 -29.50 16.94
CA PHE A 178 -10.13 -30.54 15.92
C PHE A 178 -11.53 -30.56 15.30
N ASP A 179 -12.10 -29.39 15.02
CA ASP A 179 -13.38 -29.20 14.31
C ASP A 179 -14.52 -30.08 14.87
N PRO A 180 -15.00 -29.81 16.09
CA PRO A 180 -16.05 -30.60 16.72
C PRO A 180 -17.39 -30.60 15.94
N LEU A 181 -17.56 -29.66 15.00
CA LEU A 181 -18.74 -29.55 14.15
C LEU A 181 -18.58 -30.29 12.82
N GLY A 182 -17.36 -30.67 12.45
CA GLY A 182 -17.04 -31.15 11.10
C GLY A 182 -17.27 -30.07 10.03
N ALA A 183 -17.26 -28.80 10.43
CA ALA A 183 -17.62 -27.68 9.60
C ALA A 183 -16.67 -27.53 8.41
N GLY A 184 -15.37 -27.80 8.54
CA GLY A 184 -14.39 -27.64 7.46
C GLY A 184 -14.81 -28.38 6.17
N GLN A 185 -15.29 -29.62 6.32
CA GLN A 185 -15.71 -30.48 5.20
C GLN A 185 -17.22 -30.47 4.92
N ASP A 186 -18.03 -29.97 5.85
CA ASP A 186 -19.48 -29.88 5.66
C ASP A 186 -19.85 -28.72 4.73
N GLY A 187 -20.39 -29.04 3.55
CA GLY A 187 -20.85 -28.06 2.57
C GLY A 187 -22.18 -27.39 2.93
N SER A 188 -22.90 -27.87 3.94
CA SER A 188 -24.19 -27.32 4.36
C SER A 188 -24.10 -26.13 5.33
N THR A 189 -22.88 -25.69 5.64
CA THR A 189 -22.58 -24.55 6.52
C THR A 189 -21.56 -23.61 5.88
N LEU A 190 -21.62 -22.33 6.26
CA LEU A 190 -20.64 -21.30 5.85
C LEU A 190 -19.39 -21.31 6.74
N LEU A 191 -19.36 -22.08 7.82
CA LEU A 191 -18.20 -22.21 8.71
C LEU A 191 -17.09 -23.04 8.04
N GLY A 192 -15.84 -22.63 8.22
CA GLY A 192 -14.65 -23.28 7.67
C GLY A 192 -14.55 -23.15 6.15
N LYS A 193 -14.94 -21.98 5.62
CA LYS A 193 -15.08 -21.70 4.18
C LYS A 193 -14.47 -20.35 3.80
N LEU A 194 -14.06 -20.25 2.55
CA LEU A 194 -13.94 -18.98 1.85
C LEU A 194 -15.26 -18.76 1.10
N ILE A 195 -15.90 -17.63 1.35
CA ILE A 195 -17.18 -17.25 0.76
C ILE A 195 -16.96 -16.15 -0.28
N ARG A 196 -17.74 -16.18 -1.37
CA ARG A 196 -17.75 -15.16 -2.43
C ARG A 196 -19.19 -14.74 -2.74
N ILE A 197 -19.50 -13.47 -2.54
CA ILE A 197 -20.85 -12.90 -2.72
C ILE A 197 -20.82 -11.57 -3.49
N ASP A 198 -21.90 -11.29 -4.22
CA ASP A 198 -22.14 -10.01 -4.89
C ASP A 198 -22.94 -9.10 -3.95
N VAL A 199 -22.36 -7.97 -3.56
CA VAL A 199 -22.93 -7.05 -2.58
C VAL A 199 -23.47 -5.75 -3.18
N ASP A 200 -23.67 -5.73 -4.51
CA ASP A 200 -24.33 -4.63 -5.22
C ASP A 200 -25.72 -4.36 -4.58
N PRO A 201 -26.00 -3.12 -4.12
CA PRO A 201 -27.27 -2.77 -3.49
C PRO A 201 -28.52 -3.06 -4.33
N SER A 202 -28.40 -3.10 -5.67
CA SER A 202 -29.50 -3.45 -6.56
C SER A 202 -29.99 -4.90 -6.39
N HIS A 203 -29.18 -5.77 -5.79
CA HIS A 203 -29.53 -7.14 -5.44
C HIS A 203 -30.15 -7.28 -4.03
N GLY A 204 -30.29 -6.18 -3.27
CA GLY A 204 -30.76 -6.19 -1.89
C GLY A 204 -29.60 -6.27 -0.89
N SER A 205 -29.59 -7.30 -0.04
CA SER A 205 -28.48 -7.54 0.89
C SER A 205 -27.25 -8.07 0.15
N TYR A 206 -27.42 -9.13 -0.64
CA TYR A 206 -26.42 -9.69 -1.56
C TYR A 206 -27.10 -10.65 -2.56
N ALA A 207 -26.37 -11.01 -3.62
CA ALA A 207 -26.66 -12.13 -4.50
C ALA A 207 -25.50 -13.14 -4.51
N VAL A 208 -25.79 -14.38 -4.90
CA VAL A 208 -24.75 -15.37 -5.16
C VAL A 208 -24.31 -15.24 -6.63
N PRO A 209 -23.01 -15.02 -6.90
CA PRO A 209 -22.50 -15.00 -8.26
C PRO A 209 -22.82 -16.33 -8.99
N PRO A 210 -23.35 -16.28 -10.22
CA PRO A 210 -23.78 -17.49 -10.94
C PRO A 210 -22.62 -18.40 -11.36
N ASP A 211 -21.39 -17.88 -11.32
CA ASP A 211 -20.13 -18.58 -11.60
C ASP A 211 -19.45 -19.14 -10.36
N ASN A 212 -20.08 -19.04 -9.17
CA ASN A 212 -19.58 -19.75 -7.99
C ASN A 212 -19.53 -21.28 -8.25
N PRO A 213 -18.50 -21.99 -7.73
CA PRO A 213 -18.19 -23.36 -8.12
C PRO A 213 -19.24 -24.40 -7.72
N PHE A 214 -20.09 -24.06 -6.75
CA PHE A 214 -21.08 -24.98 -6.19
C PHE A 214 -22.53 -24.63 -6.50
N VAL A 215 -22.78 -23.62 -7.35
CA VAL A 215 -24.14 -23.19 -7.69
C VAL A 215 -24.99 -24.37 -8.18
N GLY A 216 -26.11 -24.62 -7.48
CA GLY A 216 -27.04 -25.69 -7.79
C GLY A 216 -26.65 -27.07 -7.25
N ASN A 217 -25.58 -27.16 -6.45
CA ASN A 217 -25.22 -28.38 -5.75
C ASN A 217 -26.10 -28.57 -4.50
N ALA A 218 -26.85 -29.66 -4.43
CA ALA A 218 -27.76 -29.92 -3.31
C ALA A 218 -27.07 -30.17 -1.94
N SER A 219 -25.75 -30.34 -1.91
CA SER A 219 -24.97 -30.67 -0.71
C SER A 219 -23.96 -29.59 -0.30
N VAL A 220 -23.83 -28.52 -1.08
CA VAL A 220 -22.89 -27.42 -0.83
C VAL A 220 -23.62 -26.10 -1.05
N LEU A 221 -23.53 -25.19 -0.09
CA LEU A 221 -24.13 -23.85 -0.20
C LEU A 221 -23.53 -23.07 -1.38
N ASP A 222 -24.39 -22.36 -2.12
CA ASP A 222 -24.00 -21.70 -3.37
C ASP A 222 -23.02 -20.52 -3.13
N GLU A 223 -23.00 -19.95 -1.92
CA GLU A 223 -22.09 -18.88 -1.49
C GLU A 223 -20.62 -19.33 -1.38
N ILE A 224 -20.37 -20.64 -1.26
CA ILE A 224 -19.04 -21.18 -1.00
C ILE A 224 -18.15 -21.05 -2.24
N TRP A 225 -16.97 -20.47 -2.05
CA TRP A 225 -15.91 -20.41 -3.05
C TRP A 225 -14.88 -21.52 -2.85
N ALA A 226 -14.46 -21.76 -1.60
CA ALA A 226 -13.57 -22.85 -1.23
C ALA A 226 -13.91 -23.39 0.17
N LEU A 227 -13.49 -24.63 0.47
CA LEU A 227 -13.79 -25.31 1.72
C LEU A 227 -12.53 -25.91 2.37
N GLY A 228 -12.71 -26.52 3.54
CA GLY A 228 -11.63 -27.19 4.26
C GLY A 228 -10.66 -26.22 4.91
N LEU A 229 -11.15 -25.09 5.42
CA LEU A 229 -10.36 -24.10 6.18
C LEU A 229 -10.68 -24.20 7.67
N ARG A 230 -9.71 -23.85 8.52
CA ARG A 230 -9.85 -23.89 9.99
C ARG A 230 -10.21 -22.52 10.57
N ASN A 231 -9.31 -21.56 10.43
CA ASN A 231 -9.46 -20.17 10.81
C ASN A 231 -8.65 -19.28 9.85
N PRO A 232 -9.16 -19.03 8.63
CA PRO A 232 -8.50 -18.20 7.62
C PRO A 232 -8.49 -16.73 8.07
N TRP A 233 -7.47 -16.35 8.84
CA TRP A 233 -7.41 -15.07 9.53
C TRP A 233 -7.29 -13.90 8.55
N ARG A 234 -6.37 -13.99 7.58
CA ARG A 234 -6.13 -12.94 6.57
C ARG A 234 -6.10 -13.54 5.18
N ILE A 235 -6.75 -12.85 4.26
CA ILE A 235 -6.69 -13.09 2.82
C ILE A 235 -6.08 -11.86 2.14
N ALA A 236 -5.47 -12.05 0.98
CA ALA A 236 -4.95 -10.97 0.16
C ALA A 236 -5.01 -11.31 -1.32
N PHE A 237 -5.59 -10.39 -2.10
CA PHE A 237 -5.40 -10.39 -3.54
C PHE A 237 -4.18 -9.56 -3.92
N ASP A 238 -3.31 -10.17 -4.72
CA ASP A 238 -2.29 -9.45 -5.45
C ASP A 238 -2.96 -8.51 -6.46
N SER A 239 -2.76 -7.20 -6.30
CA SER A 239 -3.41 -6.18 -7.14
C SER A 239 -2.96 -6.22 -8.61
N GLU A 240 -1.81 -6.84 -8.91
CA GLU A 240 -1.30 -6.91 -10.29
C GLU A 240 -1.72 -8.21 -11.00
N THR A 241 -1.67 -9.35 -10.30
CA THR A 241 -1.92 -10.67 -10.90
C THR A 241 -3.34 -11.18 -10.67
N GLY A 242 -4.00 -10.72 -9.61
CA GLY A 242 -5.27 -11.27 -9.13
C GLY A 242 -5.14 -12.58 -8.34
N ASP A 243 -3.92 -13.04 -8.05
CA ASP A 243 -3.68 -14.23 -7.25
C ASP A 243 -4.13 -14.02 -5.79
N LEU A 244 -4.68 -15.06 -5.18
CA LEU A 244 -5.20 -15.05 -3.82
C LEU A 244 -4.28 -15.82 -2.86
N TYR A 245 -3.89 -15.16 -1.78
CA TYR A 245 -3.16 -15.73 -0.66
C TYR A 245 -4.06 -15.79 0.57
N MET A 246 -3.96 -16.86 1.36
CA MET A 246 -4.77 -17.06 2.56
C MET A 246 -3.92 -17.68 3.66
N ALA A 247 -3.79 -17.00 4.79
CA ALA A 247 -3.19 -17.58 5.98
C ALA A 247 -4.26 -18.24 6.84
N ASP A 248 -4.11 -19.53 7.09
CA ASP A 248 -5.04 -20.34 7.87
C ASP A 248 -4.38 -20.83 9.17
N VAL A 249 -4.94 -20.45 10.32
CA VAL A 249 -4.32 -20.73 11.62
C VAL A 249 -4.44 -22.21 11.96
N GLY A 250 -3.30 -22.81 12.28
CA GLY A 250 -3.13 -24.22 12.64
C GLY A 250 -3.77 -24.64 13.96
N GLN A 251 -3.83 -25.95 14.22
CA GLN A 251 -4.38 -26.48 15.46
C GLN A 251 -3.32 -26.65 16.55
N ASN A 252 -2.25 -27.41 16.27
CA ASN A 252 -1.21 -27.76 17.23
C ASN A 252 0.17 -27.99 16.58
N GLN A 253 0.23 -28.27 15.28
CA GLN A 253 1.45 -28.75 14.62
C GLN A 253 1.99 -27.75 13.62
N LEU A 254 1.14 -27.26 12.72
CA LEU A 254 1.55 -26.48 11.57
C LEU A 254 0.61 -25.30 11.37
N GLU A 255 1.22 -24.15 11.15
CA GLU A 255 0.59 -22.96 10.59
C GLU A 255 0.78 -22.97 9.07
N GLU A 256 -0.16 -22.42 8.30
CA GLU A 256 -0.12 -22.54 6.83
C GLU A 256 -0.53 -21.29 6.05
N VAL A 257 0.07 -21.14 4.86
CA VAL A 257 -0.35 -20.18 3.83
C VAL A 257 -0.80 -20.97 2.59
N ASN A 258 -2.06 -20.82 2.25
CA ASN A 258 -2.70 -21.34 1.06
C ASN A 258 -2.63 -20.33 -0.09
N PHE A 259 -2.64 -20.83 -1.32
CA PHE A 259 -2.59 -20.02 -2.53
C PHE A 259 -3.60 -20.53 -3.56
N GLN A 260 -4.27 -19.59 -4.23
CA GLN A 260 -5.15 -19.86 -5.34
C GLN A 260 -4.79 -18.91 -6.50
N PRO A 261 -4.42 -19.45 -7.69
CA PRO A 261 -4.08 -18.62 -8.82
C PRO A 261 -5.32 -17.89 -9.34
N ALA A 262 -5.13 -16.69 -9.90
CA ALA A 262 -6.20 -15.86 -10.48
C ALA A 262 -7.03 -16.61 -11.56
N SER A 263 -6.44 -17.62 -12.20
CA SER A 263 -7.11 -18.46 -13.19
C SER A 263 -8.03 -19.55 -12.60
N SER A 264 -8.07 -19.70 -11.28
CA SER A 264 -8.92 -20.69 -10.63
C SER A 264 -10.40 -20.33 -10.78
N SER A 265 -11.24 -21.36 -10.94
CA SER A 265 -12.70 -21.26 -10.94
C SER A 265 -13.32 -21.49 -9.55
N GLY A 266 -12.50 -21.53 -8.50
CA GLY A 266 -12.93 -21.94 -7.17
C GLY A 266 -13.16 -23.45 -7.05
N GLY A 267 -13.57 -23.87 -5.85
CA GLY A 267 -13.90 -25.24 -5.50
C GLY A 267 -12.77 -26.00 -4.81
N GLU A 268 -11.65 -25.35 -4.52
CA GLU A 268 -10.55 -25.91 -3.75
C GLU A 268 -11.03 -26.38 -2.36
N ASN A 269 -10.46 -27.51 -1.94
CA ASN A 269 -10.62 -28.03 -0.59
C ASN A 269 -9.26 -28.06 0.09
N TYR A 270 -9.03 -27.14 1.03
CA TYR A 270 -7.76 -26.99 1.76
C TYR A 270 -7.54 -28.05 2.84
N GLY A 271 -8.51 -28.95 3.00
CA GLY A 271 -8.29 -30.23 3.65
C GLY A 271 -8.55 -30.27 5.14
N TRP A 272 -8.75 -29.15 5.85
CA TRP A 272 -9.13 -29.20 7.27
C TRP A 272 -10.50 -29.89 7.45
N VAL A 273 -10.69 -30.86 8.35
CA VAL A 273 -9.78 -31.40 9.39
C VAL A 273 -9.12 -32.74 9.00
N ILE A 274 -9.02 -33.07 7.71
CA ILE A 274 -8.25 -34.21 7.20
C ILE A 274 -6.75 -33.91 7.27
N MET A 275 -6.37 -32.69 6.89
CA MET A 275 -5.01 -32.16 6.85
C MET A 275 -4.86 -30.99 7.83
N GLU A 276 -3.66 -30.84 8.39
CA GLU A 276 -3.15 -29.65 9.06
C GLU A 276 -1.77 -29.38 8.45
N GLY A 277 -1.64 -28.38 7.58
CA GLY A 277 -0.53 -28.27 6.66
C GLY A 277 -0.45 -29.50 5.74
N THR A 278 0.77 -30.03 5.59
CA THR A 278 1.03 -31.28 4.86
C THR A 278 0.87 -32.53 5.72
N ASN A 279 0.45 -32.40 6.98
CA ASN A 279 0.27 -33.52 7.90
C ASN A 279 -1.18 -34.00 7.98
N CYS A 280 -1.36 -35.31 8.01
CA CYS A 280 -2.66 -35.90 8.32
C CYS A 280 -3.03 -35.69 9.79
N VAL A 281 -4.21 -35.14 10.04
CA VAL A 281 -4.73 -34.97 11.41
C VAL A 281 -4.91 -36.33 12.08
N GLY A 282 -4.47 -36.45 13.34
CA GLY A 282 -4.47 -37.72 14.09
C GLY A 282 -3.30 -38.66 13.77
N GLY A 283 -2.44 -38.29 12.80
CA GLY A 283 -1.25 -39.04 12.41
C GLY A 283 -1.52 -40.21 11.46
N GLY A 284 -0.43 -40.76 10.88
CA GLY A 284 -0.51 -41.85 9.91
C GLY A 284 -0.83 -41.36 8.49
N ASN A 285 -1.60 -42.16 7.74
CA ASN A 285 -2.00 -41.83 6.36
C ASN A 285 -3.49 -41.48 6.33
N CYS A 286 -3.82 -40.43 5.59
CA CYS A 286 -5.17 -39.97 5.31
C CYS A 286 -5.37 -39.86 3.78
N ASN A 287 -6.61 -39.68 3.35
CA ASN A 287 -6.91 -39.52 1.94
C ASN A 287 -6.71 -38.06 1.51
N THR A 288 -5.68 -37.80 0.70
CA THR A 288 -5.38 -36.47 0.16
C THR A 288 -5.96 -36.22 -1.24
N SER A 289 -6.72 -37.18 -1.78
CA SER A 289 -7.31 -37.05 -3.11
C SER A 289 -8.29 -35.88 -3.17
N GLY A 290 -8.01 -34.92 -4.05
CA GLY A 290 -8.84 -33.73 -4.24
C GLY A 290 -8.61 -32.62 -3.20
N LEU A 291 -7.60 -32.77 -2.34
CA LEU A 291 -7.18 -31.72 -1.41
C LEU A 291 -6.13 -30.82 -2.08
N THR A 292 -6.15 -29.54 -1.72
CA THR A 292 -5.16 -28.53 -2.08
C THR A 292 -4.28 -28.29 -0.86
N LEU A 293 -2.98 -28.51 -1.00
CA LEU A 293 -2.02 -28.33 0.09
C LEU A 293 -1.49 -26.89 0.10
N PRO A 294 -1.05 -26.38 1.27
CA PRO A 294 -0.51 -25.04 1.35
C PRO A 294 0.81 -24.90 0.58
N VAL A 295 1.15 -23.65 0.27
CA VAL A 295 2.38 -23.29 -0.43
C VAL A 295 3.51 -22.89 0.51
N SER A 296 3.18 -22.61 1.77
CA SER A 296 4.13 -22.41 2.87
C SER A 296 3.52 -22.93 4.16
N GLU A 297 4.37 -23.51 5.02
CA GLU A 297 3.98 -23.98 6.35
C GLU A 297 5.16 -23.86 7.32
N TYR A 298 4.87 -23.72 8.61
CA TYR A 298 5.88 -23.74 9.65
C TYR A 298 5.35 -24.36 10.95
N GLY A 299 6.25 -24.93 11.73
CA GLY A 299 5.88 -25.65 12.95
C GLY A 299 5.68 -24.75 14.16
N HIS A 300 4.96 -25.24 15.17
CA HIS A 300 4.75 -24.52 16.43
C HIS A 300 6.02 -24.30 17.29
N GLY A 301 7.18 -24.79 16.82
CA GLY A 301 8.49 -24.41 17.35
C GLY A 301 9.00 -23.06 16.86
N GLN A 302 8.44 -22.53 15.77
CA GLN A 302 8.77 -21.24 15.17
C GLN A 302 7.72 -20.16 15.47
N GLY A 303 6.44 -20.54 15.58
CA GLY A 303 5.33 -19.62 15.86
C GLY A 303 4.13 -20.33 16.48
N CYS A 304 2.98 -19.68 16.58
CA CYS A 304 1.75 -20.31 17.13
C CYS A 304 0.42 -19.80 16.57
N SER A 305 0.46 -18.86 15.63
CA SER A 305 -0.72 -18.35 14.93
C SER A 305 -0.28 -17.52 13.72
N VAL A 306 -0.41 -18.06 12.52
CA VAL A 306 -0.06 -17.31 11.30
C VAL A 306 -0.97 -16.11 11.11
N THR A 307 -0.32 -14.97 10.88
CA THR A 307 -0.94 -13.74 10.41
C THR A 307 -0.60 -13.57 8.95
N GLY A 308 -1.58 -13.78 8.07
CA GLY A 308 -1.41 -13.44 6.66
C GLY A 308 -1.20 -11.94 6.49
N GLY A 309 -0.62 -11.53 5.37
CA GLY A 309 -0.33 -10.13 5.10
C GLY A 309 -0.68 -9.69 3.69
N GLU A 310 0.26 -9.04 3.02
CA GLU A 310 0.04 -8.33 1.75
C GLU A 310 1.14 -8.64 0.73
N VAL A 311 0.80 -8.55 -0.54
CA VAL A 311 1.79 -8.53 -1.63
C VAL A 311 2.28 -7.10 -1.81
N TYR A 312 3.59 -6.88 -1.72
CA TYR A 312 4.17 -5.56 -1.97
C TYR A 312 4.16 -5.25 -3.47
N ARG A 313 3.54 -4.11 -3.81
CA ARG A 313 3.43 -3.60 -5.19
C ARG A 313 3.85 -2.14 -5.31
N GLY A 314 4.51 -1.61 -4.29
CA GLY A 314 5.05 -0.26 -4.29
C GLY A 314 6.27 -0.10 -5.18
N THR A 315 6.60 1.15 -5.52
CA THR A 315 7.73 1.49 -6.38
C THR A 315 9.00 1.85 -5.59
N ALA A 316 8.86 2.18 -4.30
CA ALA A 316 9.96 2.63 -3.45
C ALA A 316 11.02 1.54 -3.22
N TYR A 317 10.62 0.27 -3.10
CA TYR A 317 11.52 -0.86 -2.82
C TYR A 317 11.39 -1.95 -3.90
N PRO A 318 12.09 -1.82 -5.05
CA PRO A 318 11.98 -2.78 -6.16
C PRO A 318 12.28 -4.24 -5.81
N ASN A 319 13.14 -4.48 -4.82
CA ASN A 319 13.49 -5.84 -4.36
C ASN A 319 12.33 -6.56 -3.66
N LEU A 320 11.30 -5.82 -3.21
CA LEU A 320 10.15 -6.38 -2.53
C LEU A 320 8.98 -6.66 -3.47
N VAL A 321 9.03 -6.17 -4.72
CA VAL A 321 7.90 -6.25 -5.66
C VAL A 321 7.51 -7.69 -5.94
N GLY A 322 6.23 -8.01 -5.68
CA GLY A 322 5.67 -9.34 -5.87
C GLY A 322 5.92 -10.32 -4.72
N MET A 323 6.61 -9.90 -3.66
CA MET A 323 6.76 -10.70 -2.45
C MET A 323 5.51 -10.60 -1.59
N TYR A 324 4.98 -11.74 -1.17
CA TYR A 324 3.90 -11.82 -0.18
C TYR A 324 4.50 -11.85 1.22
N PHE A 325 4.23 -10.80 2.00
CA PHE A 325 4.64 -10.73 3.40
C PHE A 325 3.58 -11.34 4.29
N TYR A 326 4.02 -12.16 5.25
CA TYR A 326 3.17 -12.70 6.30
C TYR A 326 4.00 -12.82 7.59
N ALA A 327 3.32 -12.94 8.72
CA ALA A 327 3.94 -13.00 10.03
C ALA A 327 3.35 -14.12 10.87
N ASP A 328 3.92 -14.31 12.05
CA ASP A 328 3.32 -15.08 13.13
C ASP A 328 2.97 -14.14 14.27
N TYR A 329 1.72 -14.19 14.73
CA TYR A 329 1.20 -13.33 15.78
C TYR A 329 1.98 -13.47 17.09
N CYS A 330 2.39 -14.70 17.45
CA CYS A 330 2.96 -15.00 18.76
C CYS A 330 4.44 -14.63 18.87
N SER A 331 5.21 -14.93 17.83
CA SER A 331 6.65 -14.71 17.79
C SER A 331 7.03 -13.35 17.22
N GLY A 332 6.22 -12.77 16.33
CA GLY A 332 6.56 -11.56 15.61
C GLY A 332 7.55 -11.76 14.47
N ARG A 333 7.83 -13.01 14.10
CA ARG A 333 8.60 -13.34 12.91
C ARG A 333 7.82 -12.96 11.66
N ILE A 334 8.52 -12.46 10.66
CA ILE A 334 8.00 -12.00 9.38
C ILE A 334 8.76 -12.74 8.27
N TRP A 335 8.00 -13.29 7.33
CA TRP A 335 8.51 -14.00 6.18
C TRP A 335 8.14 -13.29 4.88
N GLY A 336 8.99 -13.45 3.88
CA GLY A 336 8.69 -13.15 2.49
C GLY A 336 8.48 -14.43 1.71
N LEU A 337 7.29 -14.60 1.14
CA LEU A 337 6.95 -15.70 0.22
C LEU A 337 7.08 -15.22 -1.22
N THR A 338 7.88 -15.92 -2.01
CA THR A 338 8.06 -15.67 -3.44
C THR A 338 7.80 -16.94 -4.25
N ARG A 339 7.49 -16.74 -5.53
CA ARG A 339 7.31 -17.82 -6.49
C ARG A 339 8.16 -17.60 -7.73
N GLU A 340 9.21 -18.41 -7.89
CA GLU A 340 10.10 -18.36 -9.04
C GLU A 340 10.10 -19.68 -9.79
N GLY A 341 9.94 -19.64 -11.12
CA GLY A 341 9.92 -20.87 -11.93
C GLY A 341 8.79 -21.87 -11.56
N GLY A 342 7.78 -21.43 -10.80
CA GLY A 342 6.70 -22.26 -10.30
C GLY A 342 6.95 -22.87 -8.91
N GLU A 343 8.16 -22.72 -8.36
CA GLU A 343 8.53 -23.17 -7.02
C GLU A 343 8.34 -22.04 -5.99
N TRP A 344 7.92 -22.41 -4.79
CA TRP A 344 7.70 -21.48 -3.68
C TRP A 344 8.92 -21.45 -2.77
N SER A 345 9.33 -20.25 -2.34
CA SER A 345 10.34 -20.03 -1.31
C SER A 345 9.78 -19.12 -0.24
N ALA A 346 9.95 -19.50 1.03
CA ALA A 346 9.60 -18.70 2.18
C ALA A 346 10.87 -18.42 3.00
N ASP A 347 11.28 -17.16 3.01
CA ASP A 347 12.47 -16.71 3.73
C ASP A 347 12.06 -15.93 4.98
N GLU A 348 12.61 -16.27 6.14
CA GLU A 348 12.42 -15.48 7.37
C GLU A 348 13.27 -14.22 7.25
N LEU A 349 12.61 -13.06 7.20
CA LEU A 349 13.25 -11.77 6.91
C LEU A 349 13.49 -10.95 8.18
N LEU A 350 12.64 -11.09 9.20
CA LEU A 350 12.76 -10.31 10.43
C LEU A 350 12.11 -11.03 11.63
N ASP A 351 12.80 -11.06 12.77
CA ASP A 351 12.21 -11.39 14.08
C ASP A 351 11.96 -10.07 14.82
N SER A 352 10.74 -9.54 14.70
CA SER A 352 10.43 -8.16 15.14
C SER A 352 10.11 -8.05 16.63
N SER A 353 9.84 -9.17 17.32
CA SER A 353 9.24 -9.24 18.66
C SER A 353 7.86 -8.56 18.82
N HIS A 354 7.25 -8.07 17.74
CA HIS A 354 5.91 -7.50 17.77
C HIS A 354 4.84 -8.58 17.74
N LEU A 355 3.74 -8.37 18.47
CA LEU A 355 2.53 -9.15 18.27
C LEU A 355 1.82 -8.56 17.04
N VAL A 356 1.91 -9.23 15.88
CA VAL A 356 1.44 -8.69 14.60
C VAL A 356 0.05 -9.27 14.29
N PRO A 357 -1.07 -8.57 14.53
CA PRO A 357 -2.40 -9.08 14.22
C PRO A 357 -2.79 -8.88 12.74
N THR A 358 -2.13 -7.98 12.01
CA THR A 358 -2.48 -7.68 10.61
C THR A 358 -1.37 -6.97 9.86
N PHE A 359 -1.45 -7.06 8.54
CA PHE A 359 -0.87 -6.11 7.60
C PHE A 359 -1.98 -5.27 6.94
N GLY A 360 -1.59 -4.27 6.17
CA GLY A 360 -2.43 -3.59 5.20
C GLY A 360 -1.61 -2.93 4.11
N ARG A 361 -2.29 -2.46 3.06
CA ARG A 361 -1.67 -1.90 1.86
C ARG A 361 -2.10 -0.44 1.67
N GLY A 362 -1.16 0.44 1.35
CA GLY A 362 -1.43 1.79 0.85
C GLY A 362 -1.93 1.78 -0.59
N GLU A 363 -2.47 2.90 -1.07
CA GLU A 363 -2.89 3.02 -2.49
C GLU A 363 -1.69 3.00 -3.44
N ASP A 364 -0.52 3.42 -2.95
CA ASP A 364 0.78 3.40 -3.62
C ASP A 364 1.41 1.99 -3.69
N GLY A 365 0.78 0.97 -3.08
CA GLY A 365 1.30 -0.39 -3.01
C GLY A 365 2.30 -0.64 -1.87
N SER A 366 2.55 0.36 -1.01
CA SER A 366 3.32 0.19 0.22
C SER A 366 2.62 -0.74 1.20
N VAL A 367 3.40 -1.46 2.01
CA VAL A 367 2.88 -2.41 3.00
C VAL A 367 3.12 -1.87 4.39
N TYR A 368 2.07 -1.92 5.22
CA TYR A 368 2.08 -1.54 6.62
C TYR A 368 1.75 -2.76 7.48
N LEU A 369 2.21 -2.76 8.72
CA LEU A 369 1.78 -3.72 9.74
C LEU A 369 1.37 -3.02 11.02
N ALA A 370 0.43 -3.62 11.75
CA ALA A 370 0.10 -3.19 13.09
C ALA A 370 0.83 -4.06 14.12
N SER A 371 1.16 -3.47 15.26
CA SER A 371 1.53 -4.21 16.49
C SER A 371 0.41 -4.08 17.52
N GLN A 372 -0.03 -5.19 18.10
CA GLN A 372 -1.11 -5.19 19.09
C GLN A 372 -0.74 -4.40 20.35
N ALA A 373 0.54 -4.44 20.74
CA ALA A 373 1.07 -3.70 21.89
C ALA A 373 1.36 -2.22 21.58
N GLY A 374 1.41 -1.85 20.30
CA GLY A 374 1.36 -0.48 19.84
C GLY A 374 2.23 -0.20 18.62
N GLY A 375 1.63 0.51 17.67
CA GLY A 375 2.25 1.13 16.53
C GLY A 375 1.71 0.61 15.20
N ILE A 376 1.66 1.51 14.23
CA ILE A 376 1.60 1.17 12.81
C ILE A 376 3.00 1.36 12.26
N TYR A 377 3.48 0.38 11.49
CA TYR A 377 4.83 0.38 10.94
C TYR A 377 4.78 0.25 9.43
N LEU A 378 5.51 1.11 8.73
CA LEU A 378 5.80 0.97 7.30
C LEU A 378 6.91 -0.07 7.13
N LEU A 379 6.72 -0.98 6.19
CA LEU A 379 7.70 -1.98 5.78
C LEU A 379 8.60 -1.42 4.67
N SER A 380 9.92 -1.61 4.81
CA SER A 380 10.94 -1.06 3.92
C SER A 380 12.11 -2.01 3.71
N ASP A 381 12.79 -1.90 2.56
CA ASP A 381 14.11 -2.50 2.32
C ASP A 381 15.19 -1.41 2.50
N GLY A 382 15.89 -1.46 3.63
CA GLY A 382 16.83 -0.41 4.04
C GLY A 382 16.16 0.80 4.68
N ASP A 383 16.73 1.99 4.47
CA ASP A 383 16.20 3.25 5.02
C ASP A 383 14.91 3.68 4.29
N VAL A 384 14.00 4.35 5.01
CA VAL A 384 12.70 4.76 4.46
C VAL A 384 12.88 5.76 3.31
N LYS A 385 12.38 5.38 2.14
CA LYS A 385 12.25 6.24 0.97
C LYS A 385 10.88 6.94 0.97
N PRO A 386 10.78 8.15 0.39
CA PRO A 386 9.51 8.86 0.31
C PRO A 386 8.49 8.22 -0.64
N GLU A 387 7.19 8.40 -0.31
CA GLU A 387 6.02 7.72 -0.93
C GLU A 387 5.87 7.96 -2.44
N SER A 388 6.30 9.11 -2.98
CA SER A 388 6.18 9.43 -4.42
C SER A 388 7.21 8.70 -5.30
N GLY A 389 8.10 7.89 -4.71
CA GLY A 389 9.24 7.30 -5.42
C GLY A 389 10.32 8.31 -5.84
N PHE A 390 10.11 9.60 -5.55
CA PHE A 390 11.02 10.70 -5.81
C PHE A 390 11.23 11.53 -4.54
N GLY A 391 12.45 11.51 -4.00
CA GLY A 391 12.85 12.32 -2.86
C GLY A 391 13.54 13.60 -3.28
N ILE A 392 13.14 14.73 -2.68
CA ILE A 392 13.94 15.94 -2.72
C ILE A 392 15.29 15.65 -2.07
N ASN A 393 16.36 15.84 -2.85
CA ASN A 393 17.73 15.58 -2.43
C ASN A 393 18.67 16.73 -2.86
N ALA A 394 19.91 16.70 -2.39
CA ALA A 394 20.91 17.74 -2.64
C ALA A 394 21.18 17.99 -4.12
N GLY A 395 20.99 16.97 -4.97
CA GLY A 395 21.11 17.06 -6.43
C GLY A 395 20.06 17.97 -7.09
N LEU A 396 18.99 18.35 -6.40
CA LEU A 396 18.02 19.36 -6.87
C LEU A 396 18.51 20.81 -6.74
N SER A 397 19.60 21.04 -6.01
CA SER A 397 20.18 22.38 -5.82
C SER A 397 20.74 22.92 -7.14
N ASP A 398 20.03 23.84 -7.79
CA ASP A 398 20.40 24.38 -9.10
C ASP A 398 19.54 25.59 -9.51
N ALA A 399 19.79 26.11 -10.70
CA ALA A 399 18.93 27.06 -11.37
C ALA A 399 17.86 26.35 -12.23
N TRP A 400 16.63 26.82 -12.08
CA TRP A 400 15.42 26.35 -12.72
C TRP A 400 14.75 27.51 -13.45
N PHE A 401 14.04 27.25 -14.55
CA PHE A 401 13.37 28.29 -15.32
C PHE A 401 11.97 27.86 -15.74
N ASN A 402 11.11 28.85 -15.98
CA ASN A 402 9.80 28.60 -16.57
C ASN A 402 9.94 28.41 -18.09
N PRO A 403 9.67 27.21 -18.65
CA PRO A 403 9.79 26.99 -20.09
C PRO A 403 8.75 27.79 -20.91
N LEU A 404 7.69 28.29 -20.27
CA LEU A 404 6.63 29.08 -20.92
C LEU A 404 6.98 30.58 -21.02
N THR A 405 7.90 31.08 -20.20
CA THR A 405 8.27 32.50 -20.16
C THR A 405 9.80 32.67 -20.13
N ASN A 406 10.37 33.07 -21.27
CA ASN A 406 11.80 33.35 -21.39
C ASN A 406 12.18 34.54 -20.48
N GLY A 407 12.71 34.24 -19.28
CA GLY A 407 13.29 35.22 -18.35
C GLY A 407 12.84 35.13 -16.89
N GLN A 408 11.96 34.18 -16.54
CA GLN A 408 11.60 33.89 -15.14
C GLN A 408 12.22 32.56 -14.69
N GLY A 409 12.63 32.50 -13.43
CA GLY A 409 13.13 31.26 -12.89
C GLY A 409 13.44 31.32 -11.40
N PHE A 410 13.92 30.19 -10.91
CA PHE A 410 14.13 29.93 -9.51
C PHE A 410 15.56 29.44 -9.29
N PHE A 411 16.17 29.83 -8.18
CA PHE A 411 17.39 29.24 -7.69
C PHE A 411 17.06 28.42 -6.45
N VAL A 412 17.27 27.12 -6.51
CA VAL A 412 16.91 26.18 -5.45
C VAL A 412 18.18 25.72 -4.75
N ASN A 413 18.13 25.65 -3.43
CA ASN A 413 19.17 25.05 -2.61
C ASN A 413 18.52 24.15 -1.55
N VAL A 414 18.95 22.88 -1.52
CA VAL A 414 18.43 21.85 -0.63
C VAL A 414 19.47 21.57 0.44
N TRP A 415 19.09 21.77 1.71
CA TRP A 415 19.89 21.38 2.87
C TRP A 415 19.29 20.11 3.49
N GLU A 416 19.74 18.95 3.01
CA GLU A 416 19.25 17.64 3.46
C GLU A 416 19.42 17.44 4.96
N ASP A 417 20.60 17.79 5.52
CA ASP A 417 20.91 17.63 6.95
C ASP A 417 19.90 18.33 7.88
N THR A 418 19.21 19.35 7.38
CA THR A 418 18.23 20.13 8.15
C THR A 418 16.80 19.95 7.67
N GLY A 419 16.58 19.25 6.55
CA GLY A 419 15.26 19.11 5.93
C GLY A 419 14.66 20.43 5.43
N VAL A 420 15.51 21.41 5.10
CA VAL A 420 15.08 22.76 4.68
C VAL A 420 15.45 23.01 3.23
N LEU A 421 14.52 23.60 2.49
CA LEU A 421 14.74 24.09 1.14
C LEU A 421 14.70 25.62 1.13
N PHE A 422 15.63 26.22 0.40
CA PHE A 422 15.61 27.65 0.06
C PHE A 422 15.41 27.84 -1.43
N LEU A 423 14.60 28.83 -1.77
CA LEU A 423 14.25 29.17 -3.13
C LEU A 423 14.34 30.69 -3.32
N GLY A 424 15.17 31.13 -4.27
CA GLY A 424 15.19 32.51 -4.76
C GLY A 424 14.43 32.61 -6.07
N TRP A 425 13.39 33.44 -6.14
CA TRP A 425 12.66 33.70 -7.37
C TRP A 425 13.14 35.00 -8.01
N PHE A 426 13.68 34.89 -9.22
CA PHE A 426 13.98 36.04 -10.08
C PHE A 426 12.88 36.22 -11.13
N THR A 427 12.25 37.39 -11.14
CA THR A 427 11.13 37.72 -12.02
C THR A 427 11.23 39.18 -12.49
N TYR A 428 10.57 39.49 -13.62
CA TYR A 428 10.48 40.83 -14.20
C TYR A 428 9.03 41.35 -14.15
N GLU A 429 8.86 42.62 -13.82
CA GLU A 429 7.57 43.31 -13.90
C GLU A 429 7.27 43.66 -15.37
N VAL A 430 6.14 43.19 -15.90
CA VAL A 430 5.74 43.39 -17.30
C VAL A 430 5.16 44.78 -17.58
N GLU A 431 4.81 45.54 -16.54
CA GLU A 431 4.34 46.91 -16.69
C GLU A 431 5.55 47.86 -16.73
N ARG A 432 5.89 48.32 -17.94
CA ARG A 432 6.82 49.44 -18.10
C ARG A 432 6.30 50.64 -17.29
N PRO A 433 7.14 51.33 -16.49
CA PRO A 433 6.78 52.64 -15.99
C PRO A 433 6.44 53.56 -17.18
N THR A 434 5.45 54.42 -17.02
CA THR A 434 4.79 55.15 -18.11
C THR A 434 5.59 56.28 -18.78
N GLU A 435 6.92 56.32 -18.68
CA GLU A 435 7.77 57.26 -19.45
C GLU A 435 9.24 56.80 -19.42
N ASP A 436 10.08 57.36 -20.29
CA ASP A 436 11.50 57.01 -20.50
C ASP A 436 12.34 57.10 -19.19
N VAL A 437 12.26 56.08 -18.34
CA VAL A 437 13.18 55.88 -17.22
C VAL A 437 14.42 55.15 -17.75
N ILE A 438 15.57 55.81 -17.66
CA ILE A 438 16.88 55.17 -17.89
C ILE A 438 16.96 53.98 -16.93
N ALA A 439 17.28 52.78 -17.44
CA ALA A 439 17.49 51.60 -16.60
C ALA A 439 18.70 51.84 -15.67
N ILE A 440 18.42 52.35 -14.47
CA ILE A 440 19.39 52.49 -13.39
C ILE A 440 19.25 51.24 -12.53
N LEU A 441 20.35 50.49 -12.36
CA LEU A 441 20.42 49.36 -11.43
C LEU A 441 19.95 49.83 -10.04
N GLY A 442 18.78 49.34 -9.59
CA GLY A 442 18.25 49.62 -8.24
C GLY A 442 16.96 50.45 -8.16
N GLU A 443 16.37 50.92 -9.26
CA GLU A 443 14.99 51.47 -9.26
C GLU A 443 13.92 50.42 -9.63
N ALA A 444 12.65 50.73 -9.32
CA ALA A 444 11.50 49.82 -9.36
C ALA A 444 11.39 49.04 -10.68
N GLY A 445 11.39 47.70 -10.58
CA GLY A 445 11.14 46.80 -11.71
C GLY A 445 11.74 45.39 -11.57
N HIS A 446 12.70 45.18 -10.66
CA HIS A 446 13.20 43.85 -10.30
C HIS A 446 12.88 43.55 -8.83
N ARG A 447 12.15 42.46 -8.58
CA ARG A 447 11.90 41.95 -7.23
C ARG A 447 12.62 40.62 -7.05
N TRP A 448 13.33 40.52 -5.94
CA TRP A 448 13.85 39.26 -5.43
C TRP A 448 12.91 38.78 -4.35
N ILE A 449 12.29 37.64 -4.60
CA ILE A 449 11.47 36.97 -3.60
C ILE A 449 12.27 35.78 -3.12
N THR A 450 12.34 35.59 -1.81
CA THR A 450 12.98 34.41 -1.22
C THR A 450 11.91 33.61 -0.51
N ALA A 451 11.91 32.31 -0.69
CA ALA A 451 11.06 31.40 0.04
C ALA A 451 11.93 30.35 0.74
N GLN A 452 11.50 29.92 1.93
CA GLN A 452 12.16 28.84 2.64
C GLN A 452 11.18 28.06 3.50
N GLY A 453 11.45 26.78 3.71
CA GLY A 453 10.60 25.93 4.52
C GLY A 453 10.99 24.47 4.46
N PRO A 454 10.27 23.61 5.18
CA PRO A 454 10.52 22.18 5.19
C PRO A 454 10.15 21.53 3.85
N PHE A 455 10.76 20.38 3.59
CA PHE A 455 10.35 19.49 2.51
C PHE A 455 10.16 18.06 3.02
N ALA A 456 9.29 17.32 2.34
CA ALA A 456 9.02 15.91 2.58
C ALA A 456 8.64 15.25 1.25
N GLY A 457 9.26 14.10 0.96
CA GLY A 457 9.13 13.45 -0.34
C GLY A 457 9.50 14.35 -1.51
N ASP A 458 8.63 14.45 -2.49
CA ASP A 458 8.80 15.29 -3.67
C ASP A 458 8.36 16.74 -3.47
N THR A 459 7.87 17.09 -2.27
CA THR A 459 7.16 18.35 -2.03
C THR A 459 7.85 19.21 -0.97
N ALA A 460 8.05 20.49 -1.28
CA ALA A 460 8.52 21.51 -0.35
C ALA A 460 7.43 22.56 -0.08
N THR A 461 7.15 22.85 1.19
CA THR A 461 6.19 23.90 1.60
C THR A 461 6.97 25.07 2.19
N LEU A 462 6.91 26.23 1.54
CA LEU A 462 7.80 27.37 1.80
C LEU A 462 7.02 28.61 2.22
N ASP A 463 7.54 29.32 3.22
CA ASP A 463 7.11 30.67 3.54
C ASP A 463 7.83 31.67 2.65
N VAL A 464 7.07 32.59 2.03
CA VAL A 464 7.58 33.56 1.07
C VAL A 464 7.82 34.89 1.74
N TYR A 465 9.02 35.44 1.57
CA TYR A 465 9.47 36.71 2.14
C TYR A 465 9.85 37.71 1.06
N LEU A 466 9.43 38.96 1.25
CA LEU A 466 9.83 40.10 0.44
C LEU A 466 10.89 40.91 1.19
N SER A 467 12.03 41.12 0.52
CA SER A 467 13.06 42.07 0.96
C SER A 467 13.00 43.31 0.07
N SER A 468 12.86 44.50 0.66
CA SER A 468 12.81 45.77 -0.07
C SER A 468 13.92 46.72 0.37
N GLY A 469 14.35 47.64 -0.51
CA GLY A 469 15.27 48.72 -0.15
C GLY A 469 16.78 48.40 -0.17
N GLY A 470 17.19 47.26 -0.73
CA GLY A 470 18.61 46.94 -0.96
C GLY A 470 19.13 47.55 -2.26
N VAL A 471 20.30 48.18 -2.19
CA VAL A 471 21.02 48.70 -3.37
C VAL A 471 22.27 47.83 -3.55
N PHE A 472 22.33 47.08 -4.65
CA PHE A 472 23.33 46.01 -4.86
C PHE A 472 24.78 46.51 -4.76
N ASP A 473 25.04 47.74 -5.19
CA ASP A 473 26.35 48.40 -5.16
C ASP A 473 26.54 49.34 -3.95
N SER A 474 25.62 49.31 -2.99
CA SER A 474 25.71 50.09 -1.75
C SER A 474 25.95 49.17 -0.55
N PRO A 475 26.92 49.49 0.32
CA PRO A 475 27.10 48.79 1.58
C PRO A 475 26.04 49.19 2.64
N ALA A 476 25.08 50.06 2.29
CA ALA A 476 24.00 50.45 3.20
C ALA A 476 23.12 49.21 3.52
N PRO A 477 22.97 48.83 4.79
CA PRO A 477 22.14 47.70 5.16
C PRO A 477 20.68 47.96 4.81
N VAL A 478 19.99 46.90 4.38
CA VAL A 478 18.53 46.90 4.22
C VAL A 478 17.89 47.22 5.58
N VAL A 479 16.93 48.15 5.60
CA VAL A 479 16.25 48.58 6.83
C VAL A 479 14.99 47.76 7.03
N GLY A 480 14.96 46.91 8.07
CA GLY A 480 13.80 46.13 8.50
C GLY A 480 13.94 44.62 8.29
N PRO A 481 13.23 43.78 9.06
CA PRO A 481 13.19 42.34 8.82
C PRO A 481 12.42 42.01 7.53
N PRO A 482 12.73 40.89 6.84
CA PRO A 482 11.93 40.43 5.70
C PRO A 482 10.45 40.28 6.09
N GLU A 483 9.55 40.77 5.24
CA GLU A 483 8.11 40.65 5.46
C GLU A 483 7.60 39.34 4.83
N LYS A 484 6.89 38.51 5.60
CA LYS A 484 6.21 37.33 5.04
C LYS A 484 5.02 37.79 4.19
N ILE A 485 5.06 37.49 2.91
CA ILE A 485 4.06 37.92 1.92
C ILE A 485 3.27 36.76 1.31
N GLY A 486 3.43 35.51 1.77
CA GLY A 486 2.70 34.39 1.20
C GLY A 486 3.31 33.03 1.48
N THR A 487 2.86 32.04 0.71
CA THR A 487 3.36 30.65 0.72
C THR A 487 3.64 30.17 -0.71
N MET A 488 4.52 29.19 -0.81
CA MET A 488 4.83 28.45 -2.04
C MET A 488 4.84 26.96 -1.73
N THR A 489 4.32 26.16 -2.67
CA THR A 489 4.51 24.71 -2.68
C THR A 489 5.27 24.35 -3.94
N VAL A 490 6.37 23.63 -3.81
CA VAL A 490 7.14 23.13 -4.96
C VAL A 490 7.04 21.61 -4.97
N VAL A 491 6.60 21.06 -6.09
CA VAL A 491 6.47 19.61 -6.30
C VAL A 491 7.40 19.21 -7.45
N TRP A 492 8.32 18.29 -7.21
CA TRP A 492 9.19 17.76 -8.25
C TRP A 492 8.60 16.48 -8.83
N THR A 493 8.64 16.36 -10.16
CA THR A 493 8.23 15.14 -10.85
C THR A 493 9.42 14.22 -11.13
N ASP A 494 10.59 14.80 -11.38
CA ASP A 494 11.85 14.11 -11.57
C ASP A 494 13.03 15.07 -11.32
N CYS A 495 14.25 14.62 -11.63
CA CYS A 495 15.46 15.42 -11.47
C CYS A 495 15.59 16.62 -12.44
N ASP A 496 14.71 16.75 -13.44
CA ASP A 496 14.75 17.74 -14.52
C ASP A 496 13.51 18.66 -14.55
N THR A 497 12.40 18.27 -13.91
CA THR A 497 11.10 18.94 -14.00
C THR A 497 10.34 19.02 -12.66
N GLY A 498 9.50 20.04 -12.54
CA GLY A 498 8.59 20.21 -11.40
C GLY A 498 7.59 21.34 -11.61
N VAL A 499 6.82 21.67 -10.57
CA VAL A 499 5.84 22.77 -10.58
C VAL A 499 5.91 23.55 -9.27
N VAL A 500 5.93 24.89 -9.36
CA VAL A 500 5.82 25.81 -8.24
C VAL A 500 4.40 26.37 -8.19
N HIS A 501 3.66 26.12 -7.12
CA HIS A 501 2.41 26.78 -6.78
C HIS A 501 2.68 27.90 -5.77
N TYR A 502 2.03 29.05 -5.93
CA TYR A 502 2.25 30.19 -5.02
C TYR A 502 0.95 30.93 -4.70
N GLU A 503 0.88 31.48 -3.48
CA GLU A 503 -0.15 32.39 -3.02
C GLU A 503 0.50 33.55 -2.25
N LEU A 504 0.51 34.73 -2.86
CA LEU A 504 1.07 35.96 -2.31
C LEU A 504 -0.06 36.93 -1.91
N THR A 505 0.14 37.68 -0.84
CA THR A 505 -0.87 38.57 -0.24
C THR A 505 -0.60 40.06 -0.49
N ASN A 506 0.60 40.42 -0.98
CA ASN A 506 0.98 41.82 -1.21
C ASN A 506 1.86 42.00 -2.48
N PRO A 507 1.27 42.19 -3.67
CA PRO A 507 -0.17 42.18 -4.00
C PRO A 507 -0.77 40.76 -3.92
N VAL A 508 -2.10 40.66 -3.87
CA VAL A 508 -2.80 39.36 -3.92
C VAL A 508 -2.59 38.72 -5.29
N LEU A 509 -1.76 37.68 -5.34
CA LEU A 509 -1.39 36.98 -6.57
C LEU A 509 -1.26 35.49 -6.28
N SER A 510 -1.97 34.65 -7.02
CA SER A 510 -1.78 33.19 -6.98
C SER A 510 -1.56 32.64 -8.37
N GLY A 511 -0.90 31.49 -8.46
CA GLY A 511 -0.58 30.88 -9.74
C GLY A 511 0.23 29.61 -9.63
N SER A 512 0.56 29.05 -10.79
CA SER A 512 1.41 27.87 -10.92
C SER A 512 2.41 28.09 -12.04
N VAL A 513 3.66 27.70 -11.80
CA VAL A 513 4.76 27.86 -12.74
C VAL A 513 5.40 26.49 -12.95
N PRO A 514 5.30 25.89 -14.15
CA PRO A 514 6.12 24.73 -14.45
C PRO A 514 7.58 25.17 -14.46
N ILE A 515 8.45 24.34 -13.89
CA ILE A 515 9.88 24.60 -13.83
C ILE A 515 10.64 23.47 -14.51
N THR A 516 11.69 23.84 -15.22
CA THR A 516 12.64 22.93 -15.84
C THR A 516 14.04 23.35 -15.44
N ARG A 517 14.93 22.38 -15.23
CA ARG A 517 16.31 22.67 -14.87
C ARG A 517 17.05 23.36 -16.03
N ILE A 518 17.87 24.35 -15.72
CA ILE A 518 18.67 25.06 -16.72
C ILE A 518 19.88 24.21 -17.16
N VAL A 519 20.56 23.56 -16.23
CA VAL A 519 21.80 22.80 -16.46
C VAL A 519 21.57 21.32 -16.19
N LYS A 520 21.84 20.45 -17.17
CA LYS A 520 21.54 19.01 -17.03
C LYS A 520 22.62 18.18 -16.32
N ASP A 521 23.78 18.76 -16.03
CA ASP A 521 24.94 18.02 -15.49
C ASP A 521 24.70 17.44 -14.08
N ASN A 522 23.81 18.05 -13.29
CA ASN A 522 23.44 17.59 -11.94
C ASN A 522 22.31 16.55 -11.95
N VAL A 523 21.69 16.24 -13.10
CA VAL A 523 20.61 15.24 -13.19
C VAL A 523 21.11 13.88 -12.73
N LEU A 524 22.30 13.46 -13.21
CA LEU A 524 22.91 12.20 -12.80
C LEU A 524 23.23 12.14 -11.29
N LEU A 525 23.59 13.26 -10.68
CA LEU A 525 23.80 13.33 -9.24
C LEU A 525 22.48 13.18 -8.49
N CYS A 526 21.44 13.90 -8.93
CA CYS A 526 20.10 13.79 -8.36
C CYS A 526 19.55 12.36 -8.47
N GLU A 527 19.67 11.73 -9.65
CA GLU A 527 19.24 10.34 -9.89
C GLU A 527 20.01 9.33 -9.05
N ALA A 528 21.31 9.56 -8.81
CA ALA A 528 22.13 8.69 -7.96
C ALA A 528 21.81 8.84 -6.45
N LEU A 529 21.10 9.89 -6.06
CA LEU A 529 20.67 10.17 -4.69
C LEU A 529 19.19 9.80 -4.45
N GLN A 530 18.49 9.27 -5.45
CA GLN A 530 17.17 8.63 -5.30
C GLN A 530 17.34 7.19 -4.80
#